data_AF-A0A6M1Z219-F1
#
_entry.id   AF-A0A6M1Z219-F1
#
_cell.length_a   1.000
_cell.length_b   1.000
_cell.length_c   1.000
_cell.angle_alpha   90.00
_cell.angle_beta   90.00
_cell.angle_gamma   90.00
#
_symmetry.space_group_name_H-M   'P 1'
#
loop_
_entity.id
_entity.type
_entity.pdbx_description
1 polymer ?
#
loop_
_entity_poly.entity_id
_entity_poly.type
_entity_poly.pdbx_seq_one_letter_code
_entity_poly.pdbx_strand_id
1 'polypeptide(L)'
;MNKNKTIQAVEVYLKKRKTRVFVGKLYRKKGDYIFEYDQKYLYAKHVIPVGEELPLTRKIHRSKKLFPSFQDRIPSSQNPAYEEYCKSSGISKEEKDPLVLLVSIGKRGPSSFIFEPFFYQKFDGKDVCEFRKWLNLTQREFASCFDLPRSSLNKIEQMDESGKEIMKRLEIFVRFPKVALEQIQKTGGILSSKKRAMVENKLKKDKFLNKDHK
;
A
#
# COMPACT_ATOMS: atom_id res chain seq x y z
N MET A 1 -15.50 -4.78 3.70
CA MET A 1 -14.22 -4.05 3.46
C MET A 1 -14.48 -2.54 3.56
N ASN A 2 -13.58 -1.78 4.21
CA ASN A 2 -13.65 -0.31 4.23
C ASN A 2 -13.67 0.24 2.79
N LYS A 3 -14.58 1.19 2.52
CA LYS A 3 -14.86 1.75 1.19
C LYS A 3 -13.68 2.48 0.52
N ASN A 4 -12.52 2.65 1.18
CA ASN A 4 -11.39 3.45 0.69
C ASN A 4 -10.08 2.68 0.45
N LYS A 5 -10.09 1.34 0.42
CA LYS A 5 -8.87 0.55 0.12
C LYS A 5 -9.02 -0.26 -1.17
N THR A 6 -8.67 0.37 -2.30
CA THR A 6 -8.57 -0.33 -3.59
C THR A 6 -7.31 -1.21 -3.58
N ILE A 7 -7.45 -2.49 -3.91
CA ILE A 7 -6.33 -3.41 -4.06
C ILE A 7 -5.56 -3.02 -5.33
N GLN A 8 -4.29 -2.63 -5.17
CA GLN A 8 -3.45 -2.18 -6.28
C GLN A 8 -2.57 -3.30 -6.82
N ALA A 9 -2.13 -4.18 -5.92
CA ALA A 9 -1.39 -5.37 -6.26
C ALA A 9 -1.76 -6.51 -5.31
N VAL A 10 -1.36 -7.72 -5.69
CA VAL A 10 -1.41 -8.92 -4.88
C VAL A 10 0.02 -9.39 -4.69
N GLU A 11 0.48 -9.40 -3.45
CA GLU A 11 1.75 -10.00 -3.08
C GLU A 11 1.59 -11.51 -3.03
N VAL A 12 2.59 -12.20 -3.59
CA VAL A 12 2.65 -13.66 -3.64
C VAL A 12 3.76 -14.11 -2.71
N TYR A 13 3.41 -15.02 -1.81
CA TYR A 13 4.35 -15.61 -0.86
C TYR A 13 4.38 -17.12 -1.02
N LEU A 14 5.55 -17.73 -0.92
CA LEU A 14 5.71 -19.17 -0.80
C LEU A 14 5.75 -19.54 0.68
N LYS A 15 4.75 -20.30 1.13
CA LYS A 15 4.70 -20.85 2.48
C LYS A 15 5.66 -22.04 2.57
N LYS A 16 6.74 -21.87 3.34
CA LYS A 16 7.57 -22.97 3.84
C LYS A 16 7.11 -23.33 5.25
N ARG A 17 7.51 -24.49 5.79
CA ARG A 17 7.05 -25.05 7.08
C ARG A 17 6.78 -23.99 8.17
N LYS A 18 7.76 -23.13 8.45
CA LYS A 18 7.68 -22.08 9.50
C LYS A 18 7.78 -20.64 8.98
N THR A 19 8.02 -20.42 7.69
CA THR A 19 8.31 -19.09 7.14
C THR A 19 7.57 -18.84 5.83
N ARG A 20 7.42 -17.56 5.50
CA ARG A 20 6.93 -17.12 4.19
C ARG A 20 8.06 -16.43 3.46
N VAL A 21 8.28 -16.82 2.22
CA VAL A 21 9.26 -16.17 1.35
C VAL A 21 8.48 -15.32 0.36
N PHE A 22 8.80 -14.04 0.27
CA PHE A 22 8.22 -13.17 -0.75
C PHE A 22 8.67 -13.62 -2.13
N VAL A 23 7.71 -13.90 -3.03
CA VAL A 23 7.96 -14.44 -4.37
C VAL A 23 7.92 -13.33 -5.39
N GLY A 24 6.95 -12.42 -5.27
CA GLY A 24 6.71 -11.37 -6.25
C GLY A 24 5.37 -10.70 -6.05
N LYS A 25 5.00 -9.85 -7.02
CA LYS A 25 3.76 -9.07 -7.00
C LYS A 25 3.02 -9.18 -8.33
N LEU A 26 1.71 -9.35 -8.26
CA LEU A 26 0.78 -9.28 -9.38
C LEU A 26 0.04 -7.95 -9.33
N TYR A 27 0.02 -7.19 -10.43
CA TYR A 27 -0.69 -5.91 -10.49
C TYR A 27 -1.22 -5.63 -11.90
N ARG A 28 -2.11 -4.65 -12.03
CA ARG A 28 -2.61 -4.17 -13.32
C ARG A 28 -1.94 -2.85 -13.72
N LYS A 29 -1.52 -2.73 -14.98
CA LYS A 29 -0.98 -1.47 -15.54
C LYS A 29 -1.36 -1.35 -17.01
N LYS A 30 -1.99 -0.23 -17.39
CA LYS A 30 -2.44 0.05 -18.77
C LYS A 30 -3.31 -1.09 -19.38
N GLY A 31 -4.14 -1.74 -18.56
CA GLY A 31 -5.00 -2.86 -18.98
C GLY A 31 -4.33 -4.23 -18.95
N ASP A 32 -3.00 -4.31 -18.79
CA ASP A 32 -2.28 -5.59 -18.71
C ASP A 32 -2.14 -6.04 -17.25
N TYR A 33 -2.21 -7.36 -17.03
CA TYR A 33 -1.73 -8.02 -15.82
C TYR A 33 -0.22 -8.21 -15.91
N ILE A 34 0.47 -7.76 -14.88
CA ILE A 34 1.92 -7.85 -14.75
C ILE A 34 2.26 -8.63 -13.50
N PHE A 35 3.00 -9.72 -13.65
CA PHE A 35 3.62 -10.40 -12.53
C PHE A 35 5.12 -10.11 -12.53
N GLU A 36 5.63 -9.61 -11.40
CA GLU A 36 7.04 -9.30 -11.21
C GLU A 36 7.59 -10.12 -10.04
N TYR A 37 8.50 -11.04 -10.34
CA TYR A 37 9.25 -11.78 -9.33
C TYR A 37 10.16 -10.85 -8.52
N ASP A 38 10.31 -11.16 -7.24
CA ASP A 38 11.32 -10.55 -6.38
C ASP A 38 12.72 -10.99 -6.80
N GLN A 39 13.67 -10.05 -6.79
CA GLN A 39 15.04 -10.33 -7.22
C GLN A 39 15.71 -11.37 -6.31
N LYS A 40 15.48 -11.30 -4.99
CA LYS A 40 16.09 -12.23 -4.04
C LYS A 40 15.48 -13.61 -4.19
N TYR A 41 14.20 -13.70 -4.54
CA TYR A 41 13.56 -14.97 -4.86
C TYR A 41 14.20 -15.64 -6.09
N LEU A 42 14.38 -14.91 -7.20
CA LEU A 42 14.98 -15.48 -8.43
C LEU A 42 16.37 -16.07 -8.22
N TYR A 43 17.18 -15.48 -7.34
CA TYR A 43 18.54 -15.96 -7.03
C TYR A 43 18.62 -16.94 -5.88
N ALA A 44 17.50 -17.23 -5.19
CA ALA A 44 17.51 -18.18 -4.09
C ALA A 44 17.64 -19.62 -4.60
N LYS A 45 18.25 -20.49 -3.80
CA LYS A 45 18.35 -21.92 -4.13
C LYS A 45 17.00 -22.62 -3.96
N HIS A 46 16.72 -23.59 -4.82
CA HIS A 46 15.51 -24.44 -4.79
C HIS A 46 14.19 -23.64 -4.78
N VAL A 47 14.13 -22.58 -5.59
CA VAL A 47 12.88 -21.88 -5.83
C VAL A 47 12.05 -22.58 -6.90
N ILE A 48 10.74 -22.40 -6.80
CA ILE A 48 9.76 -22.93 -7.74
C ILE A 48 9.03 -21.76 -8.43
N PRO A 49 8.72 -21.87 -9.72
CA PRO A 49 7.87 -20.90 -10.39
C PRO A 49 6.45 -20.94 -9.80
N VAL A 50 5.74 -19.82 -9.90
CA VAL A 50 4.31 -19.74 -9.53
C VAL A 50 3.45 -20.60 -10.45
N GLY A 51 3.86 -20.69 -11.72
CA GLY A 51 3.17 -21.38 -12.81
C GLY A 51 4.11 -21.65 -13.98
N GLU A 52 3.74 -22.57 -14.86
CA GLU A 52 4.52 -22.89 -16.07
C GLU A 52 4.66 -21.67 -17.00
N GLU A 53 3.63 -20.82 -17.05
CA GLU A 53 3.60 -19.57 -17.80
C GLU A 53 4.43 -18.44 -17.16
N LEU A 54 4.94 -18.67 -15.95
CA LEU A 54 5.75 -17.73 -15.17
C LEU A 54 7.15 -18.33 -14.89
N PRO A 55 7.95 -18.64 -15.92
CA PRO A 55 9.26 -19.25 -15.70
C PRO A 55 10.21 -18.31 -14.95
N LEU A 56 11.04 -18.89 -14.08
CA LEU A 56 12.03 -18.15 -13.27
C LEU A 56 13.19 -17.54 -14.10
N THR A 57 13.21 -17.76 -15.42
CA THR A 57 14.22 -17.20 -16.33
C THR A 57 14.03 -15.70 -16.58
N ARG A 58 12.86 -15.16 -16.25
CA ARG A 58 12.53 -13.74 -16.45
C ARG A 58 11.92 -13.17 -15.18
N LYS A 59 12.20 -11.90 -14.93
CA LYS A 59 11.67 -11.21 -13.75
C LYS A 59 10.24 -10.72 -13.94
N ILE A 60 9.90 -10.25 -15.14
CA ILE A 60 8.63 -9.57 -15.43
C ILE A 60 7.89 -10.35 -16.51
N HIS A 61 6.64 -10.70 -16.21
CA HIS A 61 5.70 -11.35 -17.10
C HIS A 61 4.51 -10.43 -17.32
N ARG A 62 4.00 -10.36 -18.55
CA ARG A 62 2.87 -9.50 -18.92
C ARG A 62 1.85 -10.29 -19.71
N SER A 63 0.58 -10.03 -19.46
CA SER A 63 -0.53 -10.65 -20.17
C SER A 63 -1.75 -9.74 -20.16
N LYS A 64 -2.55 -9.76 -21.24
CA LYS A 64 -3.84 -9.06 -21.29
C LYS A 64 -4.90 -9.73 -20.40
N LYS A 65 -4.76 -11.03 -20.17
CA LYS A 65 -5.64 -11.83 -19.30
C LYS A 65 -4.90 -12.20 -18.01
N LEU A 66 -5.63 -12.48 -16.94
CA LEU A 66 -5.03 -13.01 -15.74
C LEU A 66 -4.32 -14.34 -16.07
N PHE A 67 -3.12 -14.56 -15.51
CA PHE A 67 -2.38 -15.78 -15.78
C PHE A 67 -3.13 -17.00 -15.21
N PRO A 68 -3.16 -18.15 -15.93
CA PRO A 68 -3.85 -19.36 -15.49
C PRO A 68 -3.59 -19.74 -14.04
N SER A 69 -2.34 -19.70 -13.58
CA SER A 69 -1.97 -20.07 -12.20
C SER A 69 -2.59 -19.19 -11.12
N PHE A 70 -3.02 -17.97 -11.46
CA PHE A 70 -3.83 -17.13 -10.57
C PHE A 70 -5.33 -17.30 -10.83
N GLN A 71 -5.75 -17.50 -12.09
CA GLN A 71 -7.15 -17.68 -12.46
C GLN A 71 -7.74 -18.95 -11.82
N ASP A 72 -6.99 -20.04 -11.83
CA ASP A 72 -7.39 -21.35 -11.29
C ASP A 72 -7.60 -21.32 -9.77
N ARG A 73 -7.17 -20.25 -9.12
CA ARG A 73 -7.37 -20.02 -7.68
C ARG A 73 -8.70 -19.39 -7.37
N ILE A 74 -9.37 -18.79 -8.35
CA ILE A 74 -10.65 -18.11 -8.17
C ILE A 74 -11.77 -19.13 -8.45
N PRO A 75 -12.59 -19.50 -7.45
CA PRO A 75 -13.72 -20.38 -7.67
C PRO A 75 -14.67 -19.82 -8.73
N SER A 76 -15.24 -20.68 -9.57
CA SER A 76 -16.26 -20.27 -10.55
C SER A 76 -17.50 -19.72 -9.85
N SER A 77 -18.10 -18.68 -10.42
CA SER A 77 -19.39 -18.13 -9.95
C SER A 77 -20.55 -19.12 -10.09
N GLN A 78 -20.40 -20.16 -10.90
CA GLN A 78 -21.37 -21.25 -11.01
C GLN A 78 -21.29 -22.26 -9.86
N ASN A 79 -20.27 -22.18 -9.00
CA ASN A 79 -20.16 -23.04 -7.83
C ASN A 79 -21.30 -22.70 -6.84
N PRO A 80 -22.11 -23.68 -6.39
CA PRO A 80 -23.16 -23.45 -5.40
C PRO A 80 -22.68 -22.79 -4.11
N ALA A 81 -21.44 -23.03 -3.70
CA ALA A 81 -20.82 -22.45 -2.51
C ALA A 81 -20.20 -21.06 -2.75
N TYR A 82 -20.23 -20.52 -3.98
CA TYR A 82 -19.60 -19.24 -4.30
C TYR A 82 -20.16 -18.08 -3.48
N GLU A 83 -21.48 -18.03 -3.30
CA GLU A 83 -22.15 -16.99 -2.51
C GLU A 83 -21.70 -17.06 -1.04
N GLU A 84 -21.52 -18.26 -0.49
CA GLU A 84 -21.02 -18.46 0.88
C GLU A 84 -19.55 -18.02 1.02
N TYR A 85 -18.70 -18.30 0.03
CA TYR A 85 -17.32 -17.81 -0.01
C TYR A 85 -17.25 -16.27 -0.04
N CYS A 86 -18.11 -15.65 -0.86
CA CYS A 86 -18.18 -14.19 -0.96
C CYS A 86 -18.65 -13.58 0.36
N LYS A 87 -19.71 -14.14 0.96
CA LYS A 87 -20.28 -13.68 2.24
C LYS A 87 -19.27 -13.80 3.39
N SER A 88 -18.61 -14.96 3.52
CA SER A 88 -17.60 -15.19 4.55
C SER A 88 -16.36 -14.31 4.39
N SER A 89 -16.04 -13.90 3.14
CA SER A 89 -14.93 -12.99 2.83
C SER A 89 -15.34 -11.51 2.85
N GLY A 90 -16.62 -11.20 3.04
CA GLY A 90 -17.15 -9.83 3.09
C GLY A 90 -17.07 -9.07 1.76
N ILE A 91 -17.20 -9.77 0.64
CA ILE A 91 -17.26 -9.21 -0.73
C ILE A 91 -18.64 -9.48 -1.38
N SER A 92 -19.01 -8.70 -2.39
CA SER A 92 -20.24 -8.92 -3.17
C SER A 92 -20.07 -10.10 -4.12
N LYS A 93 -21.15 -10.87 -4.35
CA LYS A 93 -21.15 -11.99 -5.31
C LYS A 93 -21.02 -11.52 -6.76
N GLU A 94 -21.33 -10.26 -7.02
CA GLU A 94 -21.17 -9.58 -8.30
C GLU A 94 -19.77 -8.99 -8.50
N GLU A 95 -18.85 -9.16 -7.53
CA GLU A 95 -17.46 -8.74 -7.68
C GLU A 95 -16.81 -9.43 -8.89
N LYS A 96 -16.20 -8.62 -9.76
CA LYS A 96 -15.58 -9.07 -11.02
C LYS A 96 -14.08 -8.80 -11.06
N ASP A 97 -13.57 -8.02 -10.12
CA ASP A 97 -12.17 -7.67 -10.06
C ASP A 97 -11.32 -8.89 -9.68
N PRO A 98 -10.46 -9.41 -10.59
CA PRO A 98 -9.75 -10.65 -10.30
C PRO A 98 -8.72 -10.52 -9.19
N LEU A 99 -8.19 -9.32 -8.92
CA LEU A 99 -7.28 -9.12 -7.78
C LEU A 99 -8.02 -9.15 -6.46
N VAL A 100 -9.23 -8.58 -6.40
CA VAL A 100 -10.12 -8.66 -5.22
C VAL A 100 -10.51 -10.11 -4.96
N LEU A 101 -10.96 -10.83 -6.00
CA LEU A 101 -11.35 -12.23 -5.90
C LEU A 101 -10.18 -13.13 -5.45
N LEU A 102 -8.98 -12.90 -5.99
CA LEU A 102 -7.80 -13.70 -5.65
C LEU A 102 -7.41 -13.60 -4.17
N VAL A 103 -7.48 -12.41 -3.57
CA VAL A 103 -7.09 -12.22 -2.15
C VAL A 103 -8.19 -12.52 -1.15
N SER A 104 -9.45 -12.56 -1.60
CA SER A 104 -10.62 -12.86 -0.78
C SER A 104 -10.90 -14.36 -0.80
N ILE A 105 -11.42 -14.85 -1.92
CA ILE A 105 -11.90 -16.23 -2.09
C ILE A 105 -10.84 -17.16 -2.69
N GLY A 106 -9.81 -16.64 -3.35
CA GLY A 106 -8.69 -17.44 -3.91
C GLY A 106 -7.51 -17.66 -2.97
N LYS A 107 -7.59 -17.16 -1.73
CA LYS A 107 -6.48 -17.12 -0.76
C LYS A 107 -6.01 -18.50 -0.31
N ARG A 108 -6.89 -19.50 -0.28
CA ARG A 108 -6.63 -20.85 0.21
C ARG A 108 -6.87 -21.87 -0.90
N GLY A 109 -5.82 -22.54 -1.32
CA GLY A 109 -5.86 -23.61 -2.30
C GLY A 109 -4.72 -24.59 -2.04
N PRO A 110 -4.64 -25.70 -2.78
CA PRO A 110 -3.72 -26.81 -2.51
C PRO A 110 -2.23 -26.45 -2.69
N SER A 111 -1.93 -25.33 -3.36
CA SER A 111 -0.54 -24.90 -3.54
C SER A 111 0.04 -24.21 -2.31
N SER A 112 1.37 -24.25 -2.20
CA SER A 112 2.12 -23.57 -1.14
C SER A 112 2.15 -22.04 -1.29
N PHE A 113 1.57 -21.48 -2.36
CA PHE A 113 1.50 -20.05 -2.59
C PHE A 113 0.32 -19.40 -1.86
N ILE A 114 0.60 -18.28 -1.20
CA ILE A 114 -0.35 -17.44 -0.48
C ILE A 114 -0.44 -16.09 -1.19
N PHE A 115 -1.67 -15.59 -1.36
CA PHE A 115 -1.97 -14.29 -1.94
C PHE A 115 -2.39 -13.32 -0.86
N GLU A 116 -1.70 -12.18 -0.78
CA GLU A 116 -2.02 -11.12 0.18
C GLU A 116 -2.25 -9.78 -0.55
N PRO A 117 -3.25 -8.99 -0.12
CA PRO A 117 -3.51 -7.72 -0.75
C PRO A 117 -2.40 -6.72 -0.43
N PHE A 118 -1.92 -6.05 -1.48
CA PHE A 118 -1.10 -4.86 -1.34
C PHE A 118 -1.94 -3.63 -1.65
N PHE A 119 -2.26 -2.88 -0.60
CA PHE A 119 -2.94 -1.61 -0.69
C PHE A 119 -1.89 -0.52 -0.83
N TYR A 120 -1.78 0.10 -2.01
CA TYR A 120 -1.13 1.40 -2.09
C TYR A 120 -2.11 2.42 -1.54
N GLN A 121 -1.90 2.91 -0.32
CA GLN A 121 -2.41 4.23 0.00
C GLN A 121 -1.58 5.19 -0.84
N LYS A 122 -2.18 5.68 -1.93
CA LYS A 122 -1.57 6.74 -2.73
C LYS A 122 -1.40 7.94 -1.82
N PHE A 123 -0.17 8.16 -1.36
CA PHE A 123 0.20 9.36 -0.65
C PHE A 123 0.45 10.45 -1.70
N ASP A 124 -0.40 11.47 -1.70
CA ASP A 124 -0.32 12.59 -2.62
C ASP A 124 -0.33 13.96 -1.91
N GLY A 125 -0.25 15.04 -2.68
CA GLY A 125 -0.19 16.40 -2.14
C GLY A 125 -1.37 16.78 -1.25
N LYS A 126 -2.54 16.13 -1.43
CA LYS A 126 -3.71 16.37 -0.60
C LYS A 126 -3.50 15.82 0.81
N ASP A 127 -2.89 14.64 0.94
CA ASP A 127 -2.55 14.07 2.25
C ASP A 127 -1.60 14.98 3.04
N VAL A 128 -0.63 15.59 2.35
CA VAL A 128 0.29 16.58 2.94
C VAL A 128 -0.48 17.82 3.43
N CYS A 129 -1.36 18.35 2.58
CA CYS A 129 -2.18 19.52 2.90
C CYS A 129 -3.12 19.24 4.09
N GLU A 130 -3.76 18.08 4.11
CA GLU A 130 -4.61 17.65 5.22
C GLU A 130 -3.82 17.46 6.51
N PHE A 131 -2.64 16.84 6.44
CA PHE A 131 -1.78 16.66 7.61
C PHE A 131 -1.33 18.01 8.19
N ARG A 132 -0.91 18.94 7.34
CA ARG A 132 -0.55 20.30 7.76
C ARG A 132 -1.72 21.01 8.42
N LYS A 133 -2.91 20.96 7.83
CA LYS A 133 -4.14 21.54 8.38
C LYS A 133 -4.52 20.88 9.70
N TRP A 134 -4.36 19.57 9.81
CA TRP A 134 -4.61 18.82 11.04
C TRP A 134 -3.68 19.23 12.18
N LEU A 135 -2.40 19.51 11.88
CA LEU A 135 -1.46 20.11 12.84
C LEU A 135 -1.76 21.58 13.15
N ASN A 136 -2.66 22.23 12.41
CA ASN A 136 -2.96 23.65 12.50
C ASN A 136 -1.71 24.53 12.26
N LEU A 137 -0.91 24.15 11.25
CA LEU A 137 0.28 24.87 10.83
C LEU A 137 0.03 25.61 9.51
N THR A 138 0.54 26.84 9.42
CA THR A 138 0.66 27.52 8.13
C THR A 138 1.70 26.82 7.27
N GLN A 139 1.66 27.05 5.96
CA GLN A 139 2.64 26.47 5.03
C GLN A 139 4.08 26.89 5.37
N ARG A 140 4.27 28.14 5.81
CA ARG A 140 5.56 28.67 6.28
C ARG A 140 6.08 27.92 7.51
N GLU A 141 5.23 27.76 8.51
CA GLU A 141 5.58 27.05 9.75
C GLU A 141 5.87 25.58 9.49
N PHE A 142 5.02 24.91 8.69
CA PHE A 142 5.17 23.51 8.34
C PHE A 142 6.48 23.27 7.58
N ALA A 143 6.77 24.06 6.55
CA ALA A 143 8.02 23.97 5.80
C ALA A 143 9.25 24.13 6.71
N SER A 144 9.20 25.08 7.66
CA SER A 144 10.32 25.34 8.58
C SER A 144 10.49 24.20 9.59
N CYS A 145 9.39 23.66 10.11
CA CYS A 145 9.43 22.54 11.05
C CYS A 145 9.92 21.24 10.38
N PHE A 146 9.50 20.96 9.16
CA PHE A 146 9.88 19.72 8.48
C PHE A 146 11.13 19.85 7.61
N ASP A 147 11.82 20.99 7.69
CA ASP A 147 13.05 21.29 6.95
C ASP A 147 12.88 21.09 5.44
N LEU A 148 11.90 21.81 4.88
CA LEU A 148 11.48 21.72 3.50
C LEU A 148 11.57 23.09 2.79
N PRO A 149 12.00 23.14 1.52
CA PRO A 149 11.85 24.33 0.71
C PRO A 149 10.35 24.67 0.53
N ARG A 150 9.96 25.92 0.82
CA ARG A 150 8.57 26.37 0.69
C ARG A 150 8.04 26.22 -0.74
N SER A 151 8.88 26.47 -1.73
CA SER A 151 8.55 26.30 -3.15
C SER A 151 8.19 24.86 -3.48
N SER A 152 8.95 23.89 -2.96
CA SER A 152 8.66 22.45 -3.12
C SER A 152 7.37 22.06 -2.42
N LEU A 153 7.14 22.52 -1.18
CA LEU A 153 5.90 22.26 -0.46
C LEU A 153 4.68 22.81 -1.21
N ASN A 154 4.79 24.01 -1.79
CA ASN A 154 3.71 24.61 -2.58
C ASN A 154 3.37 23.79 -3.83
N LYS A 155 4.39 23.37 -4.58
CA LYS A 155 4.21 22.50 -5.76
C LYS A 155 3.57 21.16 -5.38
N ILE A 156 4.04 20.55 -4.29
CA ILE A 156 3.49 19.29 -3.78
C ILE A 156 2.01 19.45 -3.43
N GLU A 157 1.63 20.47 -2.64
CA GLU A 157 0.22 20.70 -2.28
C GLU A 157 -0.67 21.03 -3.49
N GLN A 158 -0.09 21.59 -4.57
CA GLN A 158 -0.76 21.86 -5.85
C GLN A 158 -0.76 20.66 -6.82
N MET A 159 -0.26 19.49 -6.39
CA MET A 159 -0.15 18.27 -7.20
C MET A 159 0.76 18.38 -8.44
N ASP A 160 1.71 19.32 -8.44
CA ASP A 160 2.75 19.45 -9.45
C ASP A 160 3.96 18.59 -9.06
N GLU A 161 4.29 17.58 -9.89
CA GLU A 161 5.17 16.44 -9.57
C GLU A 161 6.66 16.79 -9.41
N SER A 162 7.00 17.62 -8.41
CA SER A 162 8.38 17.93 -8.06
C SER A 162 8.78 17.34 -6.70
N GLY A 163 9.95 16.67 -6.65
CA GLY A 163 10.58 16.24 -5.40
C GLY A 163 10.12 14.89 -4.84
N LYS A 164 10.39 13.79 -5.58
CA LYS A 164 10.09 12.40 -5.13
C LYS A 164 10.65 12.06 -3.74
N GLU A 165 11.81 12.61 -3.39
CA GLU A 165 12.45 12.39 -2.09
C GLU A 165 11.73 13.13 -0.96
N ILE A 166 11.38 14.41 -1.17
CA ILE A 166 10.58 15.21 -0.23
C ILE A 166 9.24 14.52 0.02
N MET A 167 8.61 14.02 -1.05
CA MET A 167 7.32 13.34 -0.94
C MET A 167 7.39 12.07 -0.10
N LYS A 168 8.43 11.25 -0.27
CA LYS A 168 8.67 10.08 0.59
C LYS A 168 8.93 10.47 2.05
N ARG A 169 9.68 11.54 2.29
CA ARG A 169 9.96 12.03 3.66
C ARG A 169 8.67 12.52 4.33
N LEU A 170 7.84 13.25 3.60
CA LEU A 170 6.52 13.67 4.05
C LEU A 170 5.62 12.46 4.35
N GLU A 171 5.62 11.45 3.49
CA GLU A 171 4.87 10.22 3.70
C GLU A 171 5.26 9.54 5.02
N ILE A 172 6.55 9.49 5.33
CA ILE A 172 7.04 8.96 6.61
C ILE A 172 6.48 9.76 7.78
N PHE A 173 6.52 11.10 7.74
CA PHE A 173 5.97 11.93 8.82
C PHE A 173 4.47 11.72 9.02
N VAL A 174 3.71 11.58 7.94
CA VAL A 174 2.26 11.36 7.99
C VAL A 174 1.93 9.95 8.51
N ARG A 175 2.66 8.93 8.07
CA ARG A 175 2.45 7.54 8.49
C ARG A 175 2.94 7.25 9.91
N PHE A 176 3.99 7.93 10.34
CA PHE A 176 4.65 7.69 11.62
C PHE A 176 4.69 8.98 12.47
N PRO A 177 3.61 9.30 13.21
CA PRO A 177 3.53 10.51 14.04
C PRO A 177 4.67 10.66 15.05
N LYS A 178 5.25 9.56 15.52
CA LYS A 178 6.44 9.58 16.39
C LYS A 178 7.64 10.24 15.71
N VAL A 179 7.88 9.95 14.43
CA VAL A 179 8.96 10.56 13.65
C VAL A 179 8.67 12.04 13.43
N ALA A 180 7.41 12.40 13.15
CA ALA A 180 7.01 13.80 13.04
C ALA A 180 7.17 14.57 14.36
N LEU A 181 6.88 13.93 15.50
CA LEU A 181 7.07 14.51 16.84
C LEU A 181 8.54 14.80 17.11
N GLU A 182 9.43 13.82 16.87
CA GLU A 182 10.88 14.00 17.04
C GLU A 182 11.41 15.12 16.15
N GLN A 183 10.90 15.25 14.93
CA GLN A 183 11.23 16.36 14.04
C GLN A 183 10.79 17.70 14.63
N ILE A 184 9.53 17.83 15.04
CA ILE A 184 8.99 19.06 15.67
C ILE A 184 9.75 19.43 16.93
N GLN A 185 10.19 18.45 17.73
CA GLN A 185 10.98 18.71 18.93
C GLN A 185 12.35 19.33 18.61
N LYS A 186 12.95 18.96 17.47
CA LYS A 186 14.25 19.46 17.03
C LYS A 186 14.15 20.85 16.39
N THR A 187 13.16 21.08 15.53
CA THR A 187 13.09 22.27 14.64
C THR A 187 11.94 23.22 14.95
N GLY A 188 11.01 22.82 15.81
CA GLY A 188 9.80 23.58 16.15
C GLY A 188 10.03 24.81 17.02
N GLY A 189 11.28 25.22 17.25
CA GLY A 189 11.63 26.44 17.98
C GLY A 189 11.07 27.73 17.35
N ILE A 190 10.72 27.68 16.05
CA ILE A 190 10.05 28.79 15.35
C ILE A 190 8.57 28.97 15.74
N LEU A 191 7.96 27.95 16.35
CA LEU A 191 6.57 28.01 16.79
C LEU A 191 6.48 28.66 18.17
N SER A 192 5.39 29.39 18.44
CA SER A 192 5.11 29.84 19.81
C SER A 192 4.96 28.65 20.76
N SER A 193 5.36 28.82 22.02
CA SER A 193 5.33 27.76 23.04
C SER A 193 3.99 27.04 23.12
N LYS A 194 2.89 27.81 23.13
CA LYS A 194 1.50 27.30 23.14
C LYS A 194 1.19 26.46 21.90
N LYS A 195 1.58 26.94 20.70
CA LYS A 195 1.30 26.26 19.43
C LYS A 195 2.13 25.00 19.28
N ARG A 196 3.40 25.05 19.68
CA ARG A 196 4.30 23.89 19.73
C ARG A 196 3.75 22.80 20.65
N ALA A 197 3.38 23.14 21.88
CA ALA A 197 2.81 22.19 22.83
C ALA A 197 1.53 21.52 22.30
N MET A 198 0.67 22.27 21.60
CA MET A 198 -0.53 21.73 20.95
C MET A 198 -0.18 20.72 19.85
N VAL A 199 0.77 21.03 18.97
CA VAL A 199 1.23 20.14 17.89
C VAL A 199 1.84 18.86 18.47
N GLU A 200 2.75 18.99 19.43
CA GLU A 200 3.37 17.85 20.09
C GLU A 200 2.34 16.95 20.79
N ASN A 201 1.36 17.54 21.46
CA ASN A 201 0.27 16.79 22.10
C ASN A 201 -0.62 16.06 21.08
N LYS A 202 -0.92 16.66 19.93
CA LYS A 202 -1.65 15.99 18.84
C LYS A 202 -0.88 14.77 18.32
N LEU A 203 0.42 14.93 18.07
CA LEU A 203 1.28 13.86 17.57
C LEU A 203 1.50 12.72 18.59
N LYS A 204 1.43 13.01 19.90
CA LYS A 204 1.49 12.00 20.97
C LYS A 204 0.21 11.18 21.12
N LYS A 205 -0.95 11.80 20.91
CA LYS A 205 -2.27 11.20 21.21
C LYS A 205 -2.87 10.44 20.03
N ASP A 206 -2.60 10.86 18.79
CA ASP A 206 -3.33 10.39 17.62
C ASP A 206 -2.44 9.87 16.48
N LYS A 207 -2.98 8.89 15.77
CA LYS A 207 -2.49 8.48 14.45
C LYS A 207 -3.34 9.15 13.37
N PHE A 208 -2.74 10.08 12.61
CA PHE A 208 -3.43 10.85 11.58
C PHE A 208 -4.12 9.96 10.52
N LEU A 209 -3.47 8.87 10.07
CA LEU A 209 -4.04 7.91 9.10
C LEU A 209 -4.88 6.78 9.73
N ASN A 210 -5.22 6.85 11.02
CA ASN A 210 -6.14 5.90 11.68
C ASN A 210 -7.61 6.38 11.73
N LYS A 211 -7.98 7.37 10.91
CA LYS A 211 -9.40 7.72 10.70
C LYS A 211 -10.09 6.64 9.86
N ASP A 212 -10.35 5.50 10.49
CA ASP A 212 -11.19 4.41 9.98
C ASP A 212 -11.59 3.42 11.10
N HIS A 213 -11.53 3.85 12.36
CA HIS A 213 -12.04 3.11 13.51
C HIS A 213 -12.99 3.98 14.31
N LYS A 214 -14.22 4.09 13.82
CA LYS A 214 -15.44 4.21 14.62
C LYS A 214 -16.62 3.77 13.75
#